data_AF-U6JE59-F1
#
_entry.id   AF-U6JE59-F1
#
_cell.length_a   1.000
_cell.length_b   1.000
_cell.length_c   1.000
_cell.angle_alpha   90.00
_cell.angle_beta   90.00
_cell.angle_gamma   90.00
#
_symmetry.space_group_name_H-M   'P 1'
#
loop_
_entity.id
_entity.type
_entity.pdbx_description
1 polymer ?
#
loop_
_entity_poly.entity_id
_entity_poly.type
_entity_poly.pdbx_seq_one_letter_code
_entity_poly.pdbx_strand_id
1 'polypeptide(L)'
;MGKRISCGLKVILQILNGFLLVIFAIVVLFGILLKAVKDMALQMQTEILNDFEGDAEDVRQFADFIYRHVDQIATVFIVVGLILVAVCVFGCVSACSKHSILLKIYAAILIVLLVVEVIAAAVAYSNPIRLASGLLHSTETLLMSYGNESVEGRKSTAILNVLMTSVPQCCGMDGYEDFVDLTQSLPLPCCNITTGNCDQGKAQSANVTGCRGKIAENYVASLRASMYLSIVSILFLVALIIVTMLIIFTNRVEKEEEVQGQI
;
A
#
# COMPACT_ATOMS: atom_id res chain seq x y z
N MET A 1 -31.95 7.16 -33.16
CA MET A 1 -30.54 7.60 -32.94
C MET A 1 -29.96 7.06 -31.62
N GLY A 2 -30.78 6.88 -30.57
CA GLY A 2 -30.36 6.43 -29.24
C GLY A 2 -29.65 5.07 -29.17
N LYS A 3 -30.08 4.06 -29.94
CA LYS A 3 -29.48 2.71 -29.94
C LYS A 3 -27.99 2.66 -30.29
N ARG A 4 -27.53 3.55 -31.20
CA ARG A 4 -26.11 3.67 -31.57
C ARG A 4 -25.27 4.29 -30.45
N ILE A 5 -25.83 5.27 -29.73
CA ILE A 5 -25.18 5.96 -28.62
C ILE A 5 -25.04 5.01 -27.41
N SER A 6 -26.11 4.28 -27.06
CA SER A 6 -26.07 3.27 -25.98
C SER A 6 -25.01 2.20 -26.23
N CYS A 7 -24.94 1.71 -27.48
CA CYS A 7 -23.96 0.71 -27.88
C CYS A 7 -22.52 1.23 -27.72
N GLY A 8 -22.22 2.43 -28.23
CA GLY A 8 -20.88 3.03 -28.09
C GLY A 8 -20.47 3.23 -26.64
N LEU A 9 -21.40 3.69 -25.79
CA LEU A 9 -21.13 3.94 -24.38
C LEU A 9 -20.89 2.65 -23.57
N LYS A 10 -21.59 1.56 -23.91
CA LYS A 10 -21.32 0.22 -23.36
C LYS A 10 -19.95 -0.31 -23.77
N VAL A 11 -19.53 -0.06 -25.01
CA VAL A 11 -18.18 -0.43 -25.47
C VAL A 11 -17.11 0.34 -24.70
N ILE A 12 -17.30 1.65 -24.48
CA ILE A 12 -16.40 2.46 -23.66
C ILE A 12 -16.30 1.89 -22.24
N LEU A 13 -17.44 1.60 -21.61
CA LEU A 13 -17.48 1.00 -20.26
C LEU A 13 -16.74 -0.34 -20.20
N GLN A 14 -16.88 -1.17 -21.24
CA GLN A 14 -16.22 -2.46 -21.34
C GLN A 14 -14.70 -2.32 -21.53
N ILE A 15 -14.24 -1.34 -22.32
CA ILE A 15 -12.80 -1.05 -22.48
C ILE A 15 -12.20 -0.59 -21.16
N LEU A 16 -12.85 0.35 -20.46
CA LEU A 16 -12.36 0.87 -19.18
C LEU A 16 -12.28 -0.23 -18.11
N ASN A 17 -13.33 -1.04 -17.96
CA ASN A 17 -13.33 -2.16 -17.02
C ASN A 17 -12.37 -3.28 -17.43
N GLY A 18 -12.17 -3.51 -18.73
CA GLY A 18 -11.19 -4.47 -19.22
C GLY A 18 -9.76 -4.06 -18.89
N PHE A 19 -9.43 -2.78 -19.03
CA PHE A 19 -8.13 -2.24 -18.63
C PHE A 19 -7.89 -2.37 -17.13
N LEU A 20 -8.88 -1.99 -16.30
CA LEU A 20 -8.82 -2.17 -14.85
C LEU A 20 -8.66 -3.64 -14.45
N LEU A 21 -9.37 -4.55 -15.12
CA LEU A 21 -9.30 -5.98 -14.87
C LEU A 21 -7.87 -6.50 -15.04
N VAL A 22 -7.17 -6.07 -16.09
CA VAL A 22 -5.77 -6.44 -16.32
C VAL A 22 -4.87 -5.89 -15.21
N ILE A 23 -5.04 -4.63 -14.81
CA ILE A 23 -4.27 -4.04 -13.72
C ILE A 23 -4.47 -4.81 -12.41
N PHE A 24 -5.72 -5.06 -12.02
CA PHE A 24 -5.99 -5.75 -10.75
C PHE A 24 -5.58 -7.21 -10.79
N ALA A 25 -5.64 -7.87 -11.95
CA ALA A 25 -5.09 -9.21 -12.12
C ALA A 25 -3.56 -9.22 -11.91
N ILE A 26 -2.84 -8.23 -12.43
CA ILE A 26 -1.38 -8.09 -12.20
C ILE A 26 -1.10 -7.87 -10.71
N VAL A 27 -1.89 -7.04 -10.01
CA VAL A 27 -1.74 -6.83 -8.56
C VAL A 27 -1.96 -8.12 -7.76
N VAL A 28 -2.99 -8.91 -8.10
CA VAL A 28 -3.23 -10.22 -7.47
C VAL A 28 -2.08 -11.18 -7.74
N LEU A 29 -1.60 -11.26 -8.99
CA LEU A 29 -0.45 -12.09 -9.36
C LEU A 29 0.81 -11.68 -8.59
N PHE A 30 1.06 -10.39 -8.45
CA PHE A 30 2.17 -9.87 -7.66
C PHE A 30 2.02 -10.23 -6.17
N GLY A 31 0.82 -10.12 -5.60
CA GLY A 31 0.55 -10.55 -4.23
C GLY A 31 0.77 -12.06 -4.02
N ILE A 32 0.34 -12.89 -4.96
CA ILE A 32 0.61 -14.35 -4.96
C ILE A 32 2.10 -14.61 -5.07
N LEU A 33 2.82 -13.89 -5.94
CA LEU A 33 4.27 -14.01 -6.10
C LEU A 33 4.99 -13.67 -4.80
N LEU A 34 4.65 -12.56 -4.14
CA LEU A 34 5.22 -12.19 -2.85
C LEU A 34 5.02 -13.30 -1.80
N LYS A 35 3.83 -13.91 -1.78
CA LYS A 35 3.52 -15.00 -0.87
C LYS A 35 4.27 -16.29 -1.21
N ALA A 36 4.36 -16.63 -2.49
CA ALA A 36 5.08 -17.81 -2.96
C ALA A 36 6.59 -17.71 -2.68
N VAL A 37 7.20 -16.53 -2.88
CA VAL A 37 8.60 -16.28 -2.53
C VAL A 37 8.86 -16.51 -1.04
N LYS A 38 7.95 -16.04 -0.17
CA LYS A 38 8.01 -16.29 1.27
C LYS A 38 7.85 -17.77 1.62
N ASP A 39 6.83 -18.45 1.08
CA ASP A 39 6.56 -19.86 1.39
C ASP A 39 7.74 -20.74 0.95
N MET A 40 8.35 -20.44 -0.21
CA MET A 40 9.59 -21.08 -0.67
C MET A 40 10.78 -20.76 0.25
N ALA A 41 10.95 -19.51 0.68
CA ALA A 41 12.03 -19.12 1.59
C ALA A 41 11.91 -19.82 2.96
N LEU A 42 10.69 -20.02 3.46
CA LEU A 42 10.43 -20.77 4.69
C LEU A 42 10.70 -22.27 4.53
N GLN A 43 10.38 -22.87 3.38
CA GLN A 43 10.74 -24.27 3.10
C GLN A 43 12.25 -24.50 2.99
N MET A 44 13.00 -23.48 2.56
CA MET A 44 14.45 -23.57 2.38
C MET A 44 15.25 -23.37 3.69
N GLN A 45 14.60 -22.90 4.76
CA GLN A 45 15.24 -22.56 6.02
C GLN A 45 15.67 -23.79 6.86
N THR A 46 15.21 -25.00 6.55
CA THR A 46 15.57 -26.21 7.32
C THR A 46 16.90 -26.86 6.91
N GLU A 47 17.53 -26.51 5.78
CA GLU A 47 18.75 -27.19 5.31
C GLU A 47 19.98 -26.27 5.14
N ILE A 48 19.83 -24.98 4.82
CA ILE A 48 20.97 -24.08 4.52
C ILE A 48 21.58 -23.43 5.78
N LEU A 49 20.96 -23.64 6.95
CA LEU A 49 21.33 -22.93 8.18
C LEU A 49 22.53 -23.53 8.93
N ASN A 50 23.02 -24.71 8.53
CA ASN A 50 24.09 -25.44 9.20
C ASN A 50 25.50 -25.28 8.58
N ASP A 51 25.69 -24.49 7.52
CA ASP A 51 27.00 -24.40 6.83
C ASP A 51 27.62 -22.97 6.79
N PHE A 52 26.90 -21.94 7.23
CA PHE A 52 27.43 -20.56 7.28
C PHE A 52 27.59 -20.08 8.73
N GLU A 53 28.78 -20.35 9.27
CA GLU A 53 29.29 -19.85 10.55
C GLU A 53 29.99 -18.49 10.30
N GLY A 54 29.21 -17.41 10.30
CA GLY A 54 29.72 -16.03 10.24
C GLY A 54 28.77 -15.06 9.55
N ASP A 55 28.26 -14.08 10.29
CA ASP A 55 27.45 -12.93 9.81
C ASP A 55 26.03 -13.25 9.27
N ALA A 56 25.45 -14.38 9.67
CA ALA A 56 24.15 -14.84 9.15
C ALA A 56 22.94 -14.55 10.07
N GLU A 57 23.15 -14.13 11.32
CA GLU A 57 22.07 -14.02 12.31
C GLU A 57 21.28 -12.70 12.17
N ASP A 58 21.96 -11.58 11.97
CA ASP A 58 21.35 -10.27 11.74
C ASP A 58 20.58 -10.21 10.41
N VAL A 59 21.14 -10.81 9.35
CA VAL A 59 20.48 -10.93 8.04
C VAL A 59 19.21 -11.78 8.13
N ARG A 60 19.23 -12.86 8.92
CA ARG A 60 18.06 -13.72 9.14
C ARG A 60 16.98 -13.04 9.97
N GLN A 61 17.36 -12.25 10.98
CA GLN A 61 16.40 -11.50 11.80
C GLN A 61 15.73 -10.39 11.00
N PHE A 62 16.49 -9.66 10.18
CA PHE A 62 15.97 -8.66 9.26
C PHE A 62 15.09 -9.29 8.18
N ALA A 63 15.51 -10.43 7.62
CA ALA A 63 14.72 -11.18 6.66
C ALA A 63 13.41 -11.66 7.28
N ASP A 64 13.40 -12.28 8.46
CA ASP A 64 12.15 -12.73 9.13
C ASP A 64 11.20 -11.56 9.40
N PHE A 65 11.75 -10.40 9.80
CA PHE A 65 10.97 -9.19 9.99
C PHE A 65 10.29 -8.71 8.70
N ILE A 66 11.04 -8.62 7.60
CA ILE A 66 10.52 -8.29 6.26
C ILE A 66 9.48 -9.34 5.84
N TYR A 67 9.78 -10.63 5.97
CA TYR A 67 8.90 -11.72 5.55
C TYR A 67 7.55 -11.70 6.28
N ARG A 68 7.52 -11.37 7.58
CA ARG A 68 6.26 -11.27 8.33
C ARG A 68 5.39 -10.08 7.91
N HIS A 69 5.99 -8.93 7.62
CA HIS A 69 5.23 -7.75 7.17
C HIS A 69 4.79 -7.87 5.71
N VAL A 70 5.64 -8.43 4.86
CA VAL A 70 5.32 -8.72 3.46
C VAL A 70 4.15 -9.69 3.37
N ASP A 71 4.00 -10.66 4.28
CA ASP A 71 2.85 -11.59 4.28
C ASP A 71 1.51 -10.89 4.49
N GLN A 72 1.45 -9.96 5.45
CA GLN A 72 0.23 -9.20 5.72
C GLN A 72 -0.12 -8.30 4.54
N ILE A 73 0.87 -7.58 3.99
CA ILE A 73 0.70 -6.71 2.83
C ILE A 73 0.26 -7.50 1.59
N ALA A 74 0.93 -8.63 1.32
CA ALA A 74 0.60 -9.52 0.20
C ALA A 74 -0.83 -10.08 0.33
N THR A 75 -1.23 -10.48 1.53
CA THR A 75 -2.59 -10.97 1.79
C THR A 75 -3.63 -9.88 1.51
N VAL A 76 -3.38 -8.64 1.93
CA VAL A 76 -4.26 -7.49 1.61
C VAL A 76 -4.35 -7.28 0.10
N PHE A 77 -3.23 -7.30 -0.62
CA PHE A 77 -3.21 -7.13 -2.08
C PHE A 77 -4.02 -8.21 -2.80
N ILE A 78 -3.93 -9.46 -2.36
CA ILE A 78 -4.71 -10.58 -2.92
C ILE A 78 -6.20 -10.37 -2.66
N VAL A 79 -6.61 -10.14 -1.41
CA VAL A 79 -8.03 -10.03 -1.04
C VAL A 79 -8.69 -8.83 -1.71
N VAL A 80 -8.08 -7.66 -1.59
CA VAL A 80 -8.61 -6.43 -2.20
C VAL A 80 -8.58 -6.55 -3.73
N GLY A 81 -7.50 -7.07 -4.30
CA GLY A 81 -7.38 -7.28 -5.74
C GLY A 81 -8.46 -8.20 -6.30
N LEU A 82 -8.77 -9.31 -5.62
CA LEU A 82 -9.84 -10.23 -6.03
C LEU A 82 -11.23 -9.59 -5.98
N ILE A 83 -11.50 -8.78 -4.95
CA ILE A 83 -12.77 -8.03 -4.84
C ILE A 83 -12.89 -7.06 -6.04
N LEU A 84 -11.83 -6.33 -6.35
CA LEU A 84 -11.82 -5.37 -7.47
C LEU A 84 -11.95 -6.07 -8.83
N VAL A 85 -11.29 -7.22 -9.02
CA VAL A 85 -11.47 -8.09 -10.19
C VAL A 85 -12.93 -8.50 -10.34
N ALA A 86 -13.59 -8.92 -9.25
CA ALA A 86 -15.00 -9.29 -9.29
C ALA A 86 -15.90 -8.10 -9.67
N VAL A 87 -15.61 -6.90 -9.16
CA VAL A 87 -16.32 -5.66 -9.54
C VAL A 87 -16.14 -5.34 -11.03
N CYS A 88 -14.92 -5.48 -11.57
CA CYS A 88 -14.65 -5.25 -13.00
C CYS A 88 -15.35 -6.28 -13.90
N VAL A 89 -15.31 -7.57 -13.53
CA VAL A 89 -16.05 -8.63 -14.23
C VAL A 89 -17.55 -8.32 -14.22
N PHE A 90 -18.09 -7.93 -13.06
CA PHE A 90 -19.49 -7.53 -12.95
C PHE A 90 -19.81 -6.30 -13.83
N GLY A 91 -18.91 -5.33 -13.91
CA GLY A 91 -18.99 -4.19 -14.83
C GLY A 91 -19.11 -4.63 -16.29
N CYS A 92 -18.23 -5.53 -16.75
CA CYS A 92 -18.30 -6.11 -18.10
C CYS A 92 -19.60 -6.87 -18.35
N VAL A 93 -20.02 -7.73 -17.41
CA VAL A 93 -21.28 -8.49 -17.51
C VAL A 93 -22.48 -7.55 -17.58
N SER A 94 -22.49 -6.47 -16.78
CA SER A 94 -23.56 -5.48 -16.77
C SER A 94 -23.69 -4.74 -18.11
N ALA A 95 -22.57 -4.50 -18.81
CA ALA A 95 -22.55 -3.85 -20.12
C ALA A 95 -23.13 -4.76 -21.22
N CYS A 96 -22.78 -6.05 -21.19
CA CYS A 96 -23.31 -7.05 -22.13
C CYS A 96 -24.77 -7.44 -21.86
N SER A 97 -25.26 -7.16 -20.64
CA SER A 97 -26.59 -7.55 -20.22
C SER A 97 -27.69 -6.72 -20.92
N LYS A 98 -28.76 -7.42 -21.33
CA LYS A 98 -30.00 -6.79 -21.82
C LYS A 98 -30.83 -6.20 -20.67
N HIS A 99 -30.71 -6.77 -19.47
CA HIS A 99 -31.44 -6.32 -18.30
C HIS A 99 -30.81 -5.08 -17.69
N SER A 100 -31.54 -3.97 -17.72
CA SER A 100 -31.11 -2.68 -17.15
C SER A 100 -30.91 -2.71 -15.63
N ILE A 101 -31.33 -3.79 -14.95
CA ILE A 101 -31.19 -3.95 -13.49
C ILE A 101 -29.72 -4.16 -13.10
N LEU A 102 -28.96 -4.99 -13.83
CA LEU A 102 -27.55 -5.24 -13.52
C LEU A 102 -26.72 -3.95 -13.59
N LEU A 103 -27.02 -3.10 -14.56
CA LEU A 103 -26.38 -1.80 -14.71
C LEU A 103 -26.67 -0.85 -13.54
N LYS A 104 -27.89 -0.88 -12.98
CA LYS A 104 -28.26 -0.11 -11.79
C LYS A 104 -27.54 -0.62 -10.53
N ILE A 105 -27.42 -1.94 -10.38
CA ILE A 105 -26.67 -2.54 -9.27
C ILE A 105 -25.20 -2.16 -9.37
N TYR A 106 -24.62 -2.21 -10.57
CA TYR A 106 -23.24 -1.78 -10.79
C TYR A 106 -23.04 -0.31 -10.46
N ALA A 107 -23.96 0.57 -10.87
CA ALA A 107 -23.93 1.99 -10.49
C ALA A 107 -23.98 2.19 -8.96
N ALA A 108 -24.80 1.41 -8.25
CA ALA A 108 -24.87 1.48 -6.79
C ALA A 108 -23.55 1.04 -6.14
N ILE A 109 -22.91 -0.02 -6.64
CA ILE A 109 -21.58 -0.47 -6.17
C ILE A 109 -20.54 0.65 -6.37
N LEU A 110 -20.50 1.29 -7.55
CA LEU A 110 -19.57 2.38 -7.82
C LEU A 110 -19.79 3.59 -6.90
N ILE A 111 -21.04 3.93 -6.59
CA ILE A 111 -21.36 5.02 -5.66
C ILE A 111 -20.85 4.69 -4.25
N VAL A 112 -21.05 3.46 -3.78
CA VAL A 112 -20.54 3.02 -2.47
C VAL A 112 -19.02 3.09 -2.44
N LEU A 113 -18.33 2.62 -3.49
CA LEU A 113 -16.87 2.72 -3.59
C LEU A 113 -16.38 4.17 -3.56
N LEU A 114 -17.06 5.07 -4.29
CA LEU A 114 -16.74 6.51 -4.29
C LEU A 114 -16.88 7.11 -2.88
N VAL A 115 -17.95 6.79 -2.17
CA VAL A 115 -18.15 7.30 -0.80
C VAL A 115 -17.05 6.81 0.14
N VAL A 116 -16.71 5.51 0.08
CA VAL A 116 -15.63 4.92 0.88
C VAL A 116 -14.29 5.60 0.57
N GLU A 117 -13.99 5.81 -0.71
CA GLU A 117 -12.75 6.45 -1.14
C GLU A 117 -12.65 7.92 -0.69
N VAL A 118 -13.75 8.68 -0.80
CA VAL A 118 -13.80 10.08 -0.33
C VAL A 118 -13.62 10.15 1.19
N ILE A 119 -14.25 9.26 1.96
CA ILE A 119 -14.06 9.19 3.41
C ILE A 119 -12.61 8.84 3.75
N ALA A 120 -12.05 7.82 3.10
CA ALA A 120 -10.67 7.39 3.32
C ALA A 120 -9.67 8.53 2.99
N ALA A 121 -9.85 9.21 1.86
CA ALA A 121 -9.04 10.36 1.48
C ALA A 121 -9.19 11.51 2.48
N ALA A 122 -10.41 11.84 2.89
CA ALA A 122 -10.65 12.89 3.89
C ALA A 122 -9.94 12.58 5.22
N VAL A 123 -10.02 11.34 5.70
CA VAL A 123 -9.33 10.91 6.92
C VAL A 123 -7.81 10.97 6.74
N ALA A 124 -7.28 10.39 5.66
CA ALA A 124 -5.84 10.31 5.40
C ALA A 124 -5.20 11.70 5.22
N TYR A 125 -5.91 12.65 4.62
CA TYR A 125 -5.39 13.97 4.28
C TYR A 125 -5.87 15.09 5.23
N SER A 126 -6.70 14.77 6.23
CA SER A 126 -7.24 15.77 7.19
C SER A 126 -6.16 16.52 7.96
N ASN A 127 -5.11 15.82 8.42
CA ASN A 127 -4.03 16.43 9.18
C ASN A 127 -2.70 15.67 8.99
N PRO A 128 -1.94 16.02 7.93
CA PRO A 128 -0.68 15.33 7.63
C PRO A 128 0.36 15.49 8.75
N ILE A 129 0.29 16.58 9.52
CA ILE A 129 1.17 16.83 10.67
C ILE A 129 0.83 15.88 11.81
N ARG A 130 -0.46 15.65 12.09
CA ARG A 130 -0.88 14.67 13.11
C ARG A 130 -0.49 13.24 12.73
N LEU A 131 -0.68 12.85 11.46
CA LEU A 131 -0.23 11.53 10.99
C LEU A 131 1.29 11.38 11.09
N ALA A 132 2.05 12.41 10.69
CA ALA A 132 3.49 12.41 10.87
C ALA A 132 3.88 12.29 12.35
N SER A 133 3.21 13.03 13.26
CA SER A 133 3.49 12.92 14.70
C SER A 133 3.15 11.55 15.28
N GLY A 134 2.08 10.89 14.80
CA GLY A 134 1.74 9.52 15.20
C GLY A 134 2.79 8.51 14.73
N LEU A 135 3.31 8.70 13.52
CA LEU A 135 4.43 7.91 13.01
C LEU A 135 5.69 8.11 13.85
N LEU A 136 6.05 9.38 14.16
CA LEU A 136 7.20 9.68 15.01
C LEU A 136 7.08 9.05 16.40
N HIS A 137 5.91 9.14 17.03
CA HIS A 137 5.66 8.52 18.33
C HIS A 137 5.75 6.99 18.30
N SER A 138 5.28 6.38 17.20
CA SER A 138 5.43 4.95 16.98
C SER A 138 6.91 4.57 16.86
N THR A 139 7.69 5.36 16.13
CA THR A 139 9.15 5.14 16.01
C THR A 139 9.87 5.33 17.34
N GLU A 140 9.49 6.31 18.16
CA GLU A 140 10.03 6.47 19.53
C GLU A 140 9.72 5.24 20.39
N THR A 141 8.52 4.70 20.29
CA THR A 141 8.13 3.50 21.04
C THR A 141 8.96 2.28 20.63
N LEU A 142 9.26 2.16 19.33
CA LEU A 142 10.16 1.13 18.81
C LEU A 142 11.59 1.32 19.35
N LEU A 143 12.08 2.57 19.38
CA LEU A 143 13.39 2.91 19.93
C LEU A 143 13.50 2.50 21.41
N MET A 144 12.47 2.72 22.23
CA MET A 144 12.49 2.28 23.64
C MET A 144 12.63 0.77 23.83
N SER A 145 12.22 -0.03 22.83
CA SER A 145 12.34 -1.49 22.86
C SER A 145 13.60 -2.00 22.15
N TYR A 146 14.47 -1.10 21.68
CA TYR A 146 15.67 -1.45 20.94
C TYR A 146 16.68 -2.20 21.82
N GLY A 147 17.21 -3.32 21.31
CA GLY A 147 18.22 -4.13 22.01
C GLY A 147 17.62 -5.09 23.05
N ASN A 148 16.29 -5.16 23.17
CA ASN A 148 15.62 -6.10 24.06
C ASN A 148 15.46 -7.49 23.38
N GLU A 149 15.83 -8.55 24.11
CA GLU A 149 15.79 -9.95 23.67
C GLU A 149 14.38 -10.52 23.42
N SER A 150 13.35 -9.83 23.91
CA SER A 150 11.96 -10.20 23.65
C SER A 150 11.65 -10.23 22.14
N VAL A 151 10.62 -10.99 21.76
CA VAL A 151 10.17 -11.05 20.36
C VAL A 151 9.82 -9.67 19.81
N GLU A 152 9.31 -8.78 20.66
CA GLU A 152 8.96 -7.40 20.30
C GLU A 152 10.17 -6.47 20.23
N GLY A 153 11.16 -6.65 21.10
CA GLY A 153 12.42 -5.91 21.05
C GLY A 153 13.25 -6.24 19.81
N ARG A 154 13.40 -7.53 19.48
CA ARG A 154 14.06 -7.98 18.25
C ARG A 154 13.41 -7.43 16.98
N LYS A 155 12.07 -7.34 16.96
CA LYS A 155 11.31 -6.69 15.88
C LYS A 155 11.61 -5.20 15.79
N SER A 156 11.57 -4.51 16.94
CA SER A 156 11.81 -3.07 17.01
C SER A 156 13.22 -2.70 16.55
N THR A 157 14.22 -3.49 16.95
CA THR A 157 15.60 -3.35 16.48
C THR A 157 15.74 -3.53 14.98
N ALA A 158 15.10 -4.56 14.40
CA ALA A 158 15.13 -4.76 12.96
C ALA A 158 14.51 -3.58 12.20
N ILE A 159 13.32 -3.10 12.62
CA ILE A 159 12.68 -1.94 12.00
C ILE A 159 13.60 -0.72 12.02
N LEU A 160 14.17 -0.43 13.19
CA LEU A 160 14.92 0.80 13.37
C LEU A 160 16.24 0.76 12.60
N ASN A 161 16.93 -0.38 12.55
CA ASN A 161 18.16 -0.54 11.74
C ASN A 161 17.91 -0.29 10.25
N VAL A 162 16.74 -0.73 9.77
CA VAL A 162 16.32 -0.52 8.38
C VAL A 162 15.95 0.93 8.14
N LEU A 163 15.22 1.53 9.07
CA LEU A 163 14.85 2.94 8.99
C LEU A 163 16.11 3.82 8.90
N MET A 164 17.09 3.55 9.77
CA MET A 164 18.37 4.26 9.82
C MET A 164 19.22 4.10 8.56
N THR A 165 19.05 3.00 7.81
CA THR A 165 19.76 2.73 6.55
C THR A 165 18.98 3.16 5.30
N SER A 166 17.64 3.16 5.33
CA SER A 166 16.76 3.29 4.14
C SER A 166 16.15 4.68 3.96
N VAL A 167 15.87 5.37 5.06
CA VAL A 167 15.61 6.83 5.06
C VAL A 167 16.97 7.48 4.88
N PRO A 168 17.15 8.61 4.16
CA PRO A 168 18.45 9.26 4.00
C PRO A 168 19.26 9.15 5.29
N GLN A 169 20.38 8.42 5.23
CA GLN A 169 21.00 7.77 6.41
C GLN A 169 20.94 8.63 7.67
N CYS A 170 20.41 8.06 8.75
CA CYS A 170 20.19 8.76 10.01
C CYS A 170 20.48 7.85 11.20
N CYS A 171 20.58 8.44 12.40
CA CYS A 171 20.91 7.72 13.62
C CYS A 171 19.99 8.15 14.77
N GLY A 172 19.28 7.20 15.37
CA GLY A 172 18.33 7.48 16.44
C GLY A 172 17.19 8.39 15.98
N MET A 173 16.43 8.95 16.92
CA MET A 173 15.42 9.95 16.63
C MET A 173 16.07 11.33 16.51
N ASP A 174 16.90 11.69 17.48
CA ASP A 174 17.56 12.99 17.61
C ASP A 174 19.09 12.87 17.59
N GLY A 175 19.64 11.66 17.75
CA GLY A 175 21.05 11.37 17.49
C GLY A 175 21.53 10.04 18.07
N TYR A 176 22.85 9.82 18.09
CA TYR A 176 23.45 8.61 18.66
C TYR A 176 23.27 8.51 20.19
N GLU A 177 23.05 9.64 20.86
CA GLU A 177 22.85 9.73 22.30
C GLU A 177 21.57 9.00 22.75
N ASP A 178 20.61 8.83 21.85
CA ASP A 178 19.36 8.10 22.08
C ASP A 178 19.58 6.62 22.45
N PHE A 179 20.76 6.06 22.15
CA PHE A 179 21.10 4.66 22.44
C PHE A 179 21.90 4.47 23.72
N VAL A 180 22.44 5.55 24.32
CA VAL A 180 23.42 5.48 25.42
C VAL A 180 22.85 4.77 26.65
N ASP A 181 21.55 4.95 26.94
CA ASP A 181 20.87 4.31 28.06
C ASP A 181 20.23 2.95 27.68
N LEU A 182 20.23 2.59 26.40
CA LEU A 182 19.54 1.40 25.87
C LEU A 182 20.49 0.24 25.57
N THR A 183 21.71 0.53 25.11
CA THR A 183 22.68 -0.49 24.72
C THR A 183 24.12 0.02 24.80
N GLN A 184 25.07 -0.88 25.10
CA GLN A 184 26.50 -0.56 25.09
C GLN A 184 27.09 -0.48 23.67
N SER A 185 26.46 -1.13 22.68
CA SER A 185 26.93 -1.17 21.29
C SER A 185 25.99 -0.38 20.39
N LEU A 186 26.52 0.64 19.70
CA LEU A 186 25.72 1.48 18.83
C LEU A 186 25.44 0.81 17.47
N PRO A 187 24.32 1.16 16.82
CA PRO A 187 24.02 0.69 15.47
C PRO A 187 25.08 1.19 14.46
N LEU A 188 25.51 0.33 13.53
CA LEU A 188 26.48 0.68 12.47
C LEU A 188 26.14 1.95 11.66
N PRO A 189 24.86 2.22 11.30
CA PRO A 189 24.48 3.45 10.60
C PRO A 189 24.87 4.74 11.33
N CYS A 190 24.96 4.69 12.67
CA CYS A 190 25.35 5.84 13.51
C CYS A 190 26.83 6.21 13.37
N CYS A 191 27.69 5.26 13.00
CA CYS A 191 29.09 5.52 12.72
C CYS A 191 29.39 5.70 11.22
N ASN A 192 28.37 5.63 10.36
CA ASN A 192 28.54 5.64 8.90
C ASN A 192 29.50 4.55 8.40
N ILE A 193 29.37 3.35 8.96
CA ILE A 193 30.16 2.16 8.60
C ILE A 193 29.22 1.00 8.28
N THR A 194 29.72 0.03 7.52
CA THR A 194 28.98 -1.19 7.18
C THR A 194 29.49 -2.43 7.92
N THR A 195 30.68 -2.36 8.52
CA THR A 195 31.31 -3.46 9.26
C THR A 195 32.15 -2.93 10.43
N GLY A 196 32.38 -3.79 11.42
CA GLY A 196 33.17 -3.47 12.63
C GLY A 196 32.34 -2.85 13.75
N ASN A 197 32.99 -2.42 14.84
CA ASN A 197 32.28 -1.91 16.01
C ASN A 197 32.08 -0.39 15.93
N CYS A 198 30.85 0.04 16.26
CA CYS A 198 30.49 1.44 16.44
C CYS A 198 30.50 1.78 17.95
N ASP A 199 31.39 2.68 18.35
CA ASP A 199 31.47 3.24 19.69
C ASP A 199 31.03 4.71 19.68
N GLN A 200 30.87 5.29 20.87
CA GLN A 200 30.39 6.66 21.03
C GLN A 200 31.32 7.69 20.36
N GLY A 201 32.64 7.49 20.41
CA GLY A 201 33.61 8.42 19.83
C GLY A 201 33.55 8.43 18.30
N LYS A 202 33.40 7.26 17.67
CA LYS A 202 33.19 7.13 16.23
C LYS A 202 31.85 7.70 15.80
N ALA A 203 30.77 7.47 16.55
CA ALA A 203 29.46 8.03 16.25
C ALA A 203 29.47 9.55 16.35
N GLN A 204 30.11 10.11 17.38
CA GLN A 204 30.31 11.55 17.53
C GLN A 204 31.12 12.15 16.39
N SER A 205 32.19 11.46 15.96
CA SER A 205 33.03 11.89 14.84
C SER A 205 32.28 11.84 13.51
N ALA A 206 31.43 10.83 13.31
CA ALA A 206 30.59 10.69 12.12
C ALA A 206 29.47 11.74 12.07
N ASN A 207 28.99 12.21 13.24
CA ASN A 207 28.00 13.26 13.41
C ASN A 207 26.75 13.07 12.51
N VAL A 208 26.24 11.83 12.48
CA VAL A 208 25.06 11.47 11.70
C VAL A 208 23.81 12.09 12.33
N THR A 209 23.00 12.76 11.52
CA THR A 209 21.79 13.46 12.00
C THR A 209 20.66 12.49 12.38
N GLY A 210 19.81 12.93 13.32
CA GLY A 210 18.63 12.19 13.78
C GLY A 210 17.58 11.93 12.70
N CYS A 211 16.81 10.85 12.85
CA CYS A 211 15.78 10.46 11.89
C CYS A 211 14.50 11.29 11.96
N ARG A 212 14.20 11.98 13.08
CA ARG A 212 12.91 12.68 13.31
C ARG A 212 12.51 13.62 12.18
N GLY A 213 13.39 14.55 11.82
CA GLY A 213 13.15 15.51 10.74
C GLY A 213 12.97 14.83 9.39
N LYS A 214 13.86 13.87 9.08
CA LYS A 214 13.86 13.15 7.80
C LYS A 214 12.62 12.28 7.61
N ILE A 215 12.16 11.60 8.67
CA ILE A 215 10.92 10.82 8.65
C ILE A 215 9.74 11.74 8.38
N ALA A 216 9.64 12.87 9.10
CA ALA A 216 8.53 13.80 8.93
C ALA A 216 8.50 14.40 7.51
N GLU A 217 9.64 14.85 7.00
CA GLU A 217 9.76 15.43 5.66
C GLU A 217 9.46 14.40 4.56
N ASN A 218 10.06 13.22 4.64
CA ASN A 218 9.86 12.16 3.64
C ASN A 218 8.43 11.61 3.66
N TYR A 219 7.85 11.48 4.85
CA TYR A 219 6.46 11.05 5.00
C TYR A 219 5.49 12.08 4.41
N VAL A 220 5.67 13.37 4.70
CA VAL A 220 4.84 14.44 4.11
C VAL A 220 5.01 14.50 2.59
N ALA A 221 6.23 14.33 2.07
CA ALA A 221 6.49 14.30 0.62
C ALA A 221 5.77 13.11 -0.05
N SER A 222 5.85 11.93 0.56
CA SER A 222 5.18 10.72 0.09
C SER A 222 3.66 10.83 0.17
N LEU A 223 3.12 11.45 1.23
CA LEU A 223 1.69 11.76 1.35
C LEU A 223 1.22 12.67 0.21
N ARG A 224 1.99 13.70 -0.15
CA ARG A 224 1.66 14.56 -1.31
C ARG A 224 1.59 13.76 -2.61
N ALA A 225 2.55 12.87 -2.86
CA ALA A 225 2.52 12.02 -4.05
C ALA A 225 1.28 11.09 -4.05
N SER A 226 0.97 10.48 -2.90
CA SER A 226 -0.22 9.62 -2.75
C SER A 226 -1.53 10.37 -2.99
N MET A 227 -1.60 11.66 -2.62
CA MET A 227 -2.78 12.51 -2.81
C MET A 227 -3.13 12.65 -4.30
N TYR A 228 -2.15 12.83 -5.18
CA TYR A 228 -2.41 12.91 -6.62
C TYR A 228 -2.99 11.60 -7.18
N LEU A 229 -2.49 10.44 -6.73
CA LEU A 229 -3.02 9.14 -7.12
C LEU A 229 -4.46 8.95 -6.66
N SER A 230 -4.77 9.36 -5.42
CA SER A 230 -6.14 9.31 -4.89
C SER A 230 -7.09 10.22 -5.69
N ILE A 231 -6.66 11.43 -6.07
CA ILE A 231 -7.48 12.32 -6.91
C ILE A 231 -7.76 11.70 -8.27
N VAL A 232 -6.75 11.12 -8.93
CA VAL A 232 -6.92 10.45 -10.24
C VAL A 232 -7.89 9.28 -10.13
N SER A 233 -7.79 8.48 -9.06
CA SER A 233 -8.69 7.36 -8.79
C SER A 233 -10.15 7.82 -8.62
N ILE A 234 -10.39 8.86 -7.80
CA ILE A 234 -11.71 9.47 -7.62
C ILE A 234 -12.28 9.97 -8.95
N LEU A 235 -11.50 10.72 -9.73
CA LEU A 235 -11.93 11.23 -11.04
C LEU A 235 -12.29 10.09 -12.01
N PHE A 236 -11.52 9.01 -11.99
CA PHE A 236 -11.77 7.83 -12.80
C PHE A 236 -13.07 7.12 -12.38
N LEU A 237 -13.31 6.93 -11.07
CA LEU A 237 -14.58 6.38 -10.57
C LEU A 237 -15.77 7.27 -10.94
N VAL A 238 -15.64 8.59 -10.81
CA VAL A 238 -16.68 9.55 -11.23
C VAL A 238 -16.96 9.42 -12.73
N ALA A 239 -15.93 9.30 -13.56
CA ALA A 239 -16.11 9.07 -15.00
C ALA A 239 -16.87 7.76 -15.28
N LEU A 240 -16.54 6.66 -14.59
CA LEU A 240 -17.29 5.39 -14.69
C LEU A 240 -18.76 5.55 -14.27
N ILE A 241 -19.03 6.30 -13.20
CA ILE A 241 -20.40 6.58 -12.74
C ILE A 241 -21.16 7.38 -13.79
N ILE A 242 -20.56 8.45 -14.34
CA ILE A 242 -21.19 9.29 -15.37
C ILE A 242 -21.51 8.46 -16.61
N VAL A 243 -20.55 7.67 -17.10
CA VAL A 243 -20.75 6.75 -18.24
C VAL A 243 -21.90 5.79 -17.94
N THR A 244 -21.92 5.17 -16.76
CA THR A 244 -22.97 4.22 -16.36
C THR A 244 -24.35 4.90 -16.29
N MET A 245 -24.44 6.10 -15.70
CA MET A 245 -25.68 6.86 -15.59
C MET A 245 -26.19 7.31 -16.96
N LEU A 246 -25.31 7.73 -17.87
CA LEU A 246 -25.67 8.06 -19.23
C LEU A 246 -26.24 6.85 -19.98
N ILE A 247 -25.68 5.63 -19.79
CA ILE A 247 -26.26 4.40 -20.35
C ILE A 247 -27.65 4.15 -19.76
N ILE A 248 -27.82 4.30 -18.44
CA ILE A 248 -29.12 4.11 -17.78
C ILE A 248 -30.17 5.09 -18.33
N PHE A 249 -29.80 6.37 -18.48
CA PHE A 249 -30.67 7.41 -19.01
C PHE A 249 -31.05 7.14 -20.47
N THR A 250 -30.05 6.83 -21.30
CA THR A 250 -30.22 6.43 -22.69
C THR A 250 -31.18 5.24 -22.85
N ASN A 251 -31.04 4.21 -22.00
CA ASN A 251 -31.93 3.04 -22.00
C ASN A 251 -33.35 3.36 -21.47
N ARG A 252 -33.52 4.41 -20.65
CA ARG A 252 -34.83 4.86 -20.18
C ARG A 252 -35.58 5.54 -21.32
N VAL A 253 -34.94 6.47 -22.01
CA VAL A 253 -35.52 7.20 -23.15
C VAL A 253 -35.93 6.24 -24.27
N GLU A 254 -35.09 5.27 -24.62
CA GLU A 254 -35.44 4.29 -25.67
C GLU A 254 -36.69 3.47 -25.31
N LYS A 255 -36.90 3.14 -24.03
CA LYS A 255 -38.12 2.44 -23.58
C LYS A 255 -39.36 3.32 -23.63
N GLU A 256 -39.23 4.62 -23.36
CA GLU A 256 -40.35 5.56 -23.45
C GLU A 256 -40.78 5.80 -24.90
N GLU A 257 -39.82 5.91 -25.83
CA GLU A 257 -40.08 5.99 -27.27
C GLU A 257 -40.78 4.74 -27.83
N GLU A 258 -40.36 3.53 -27.40
CA GLU A 258 -41.00 2.27 -27.80
C GLU A 258 -42.46 2.19 -27.32
N VAL A 259 -42.76 2.67 -26.10
CA VAL A 259 -44.13 2.67 -25.56
C VAL A 259 -45.01 3.70 -26.27
N GLN A 260 -44.49 4.89 -26.58
CA GLN A 260 -45.26 5.91 -27.30
C GLN A 260 -45.49 5.58 -28.78
N GLY A 261 -44.56 4.89 -29.44
CA GLY A 261 -44.70 4.47 -30.85
C GLY A 261 -45.64 3.29 -31.08
N GLN A 262 -46.15 2.66 -30.02
CA GLN A 262 -47.13 1.57 -30.08
C GLN A 262 -48.58 2.02 -29.81
N ILE A 263 -48.80 3.32 -29.58
CA ILE A 263 -50.12 3.96 -29.41
C ILE A 263 -50.45 4.73 -30.70
#